data_AF-A0A7S2ANK4-F1
#
_entry.id   AF-A0A7S2ANK4-F1
#
_cell.length_a   1.000
_cell.length_b   1.000
_cell.length_c   1.000
_cell.angle_alpha   90.00
_cell.angle_beta   90.00
_cell.angle_gamma   90.00
#
_symmetry.space_group_name_H-M   'P 1'
#
loop_
_entity.id
_entity.type
_entity.pdbx_description
1 polymer ?
#
loop_
_entity_poly.entity_id
_entity_poly.type
_entity_poly.pdbx_seq_one_letter_code
_entity_poly.pdbx_strand_id
1 'polypeptide(L)'
;KDLIMVPIRYRWRRRKRWHCTTQDELENLFLNPQFRLAEAYAEATCTAGIALLHGPVSPVLQILGVVALFLRYTFDWVVFLRGCHRPPFYDAEIAKHAVFAFMIMLSMRVLLSAAVFSSQSWFPVFRKPGCAESWDNITWL
;
A
#
# COMPACT_ATOMS: atom_id res chain seq x y z
N LYS A 1 8.91 0.34 -9.55
CA LYS A 1 8.58 -0.88 -10.34
C LYS A 1 9.79 -1.40 -11.13
N ASP A 2 10.62 -0.53 -11.66
CA ASP A 2 11.83 -0.83 -12.45
C ASP A 2 12.95 -1.62 -11.78
N LEU A 3 13.04 -1.58 -10.45
CA LEU A 3 14.22 -2.07 -9.73
C LEU A 3 14.20 -3.58 -9.45
N ILE A 4 13.05 -4.26 -9.54
CA ILE A 4 12.95 -5.72 -9.28
C ILE A 4 13.50 -6.56 -10.45
N MET A 5 13.57 -5.98 -11.66
CA MET A 5 14.01 -6.67 -12.89
C MET A 5 15.53 -6.73 -13.08
N VAL A 6 16.34 -6.59 -12.02
CA VAL A 6 17.82 -6.62 -12.10
C VAL A 6 18.39 -7.77 -12.96
N PRO A 7 17.95 -9.04 -12.84
CA PRO A 7 18.51 -10.12 -13.66
C PRO A 7 18.14 -10.01 -15.15
N ILE A 8 16.95 -9.49 -15.46
CA ILE A 8 16.50 -9.25 -16.84
C ILE A 8 17.25 -8.06 -17.45
N ARG A 9 17.44 -7.00 -16.64
CA ARG A 9 18.23 -5.83 -17.02
C ARG A 9 19.68 -6.18 -17.30
N TYR A 10 20.28 -7.12 -16.55
CA TYR A 10 21.63 -7.60 -16.84
C TYR A 10 21.76 -8.18 -18.26
N ARG A 11 20.80 -9.02 -18.69
CA ARG A 11 20.78 -9.58 -20.06
C ARG A 11 20.60 -8.50 -21.12
N TRP A 12 19.72 -7.52 -20.87
CA TRP A 12 19.50 -6.38 -21.77
C TRP A 12 20.72 -5.46 -21.88
N ARG A 13 21.35 -5.11 -20.75
CA ARG A 13 22.60 -4.33 -20.69
C ARG A 13 23.71 -5.02 -21.47
N ARG A 14 23.85 -6.34 -21.35
CA ARG A 14 24.84 -7.12 -22.10
C ARG A 14 24.65 -7.04 -23.61
N ARG A 15 23.41 -6.94 -24.09
CA ARG A 15 23.10 -6.76 -25.52
C ARG A 15 23.36 -5.33 -25.99
N LYS A 16 23.01 -4.33 -25.19
CA LYS A 16 23.24 -2.90 -25.51
C LYS A 16 24.69 -2.44 -25.40
N ARG A 17 25.54 -3.16 -24.64
CA ARG A 17 26.99 -2.86 -24.51
C ARG A 17 27.69 -2.65 -25.85
N TRP A 18 27.30 -3.40 -26.88
CA TRP A 18 27.91 -3.31 -28.21
C TRP A 18 27.59 -2.02 -28.98
N HIS A 19 26.67 -1.19 -28.47
CA HIS A 19 26.25 0.08 -29.08
C HIS A 19 26.74 1.31 -28.28
N CYS A 20 27.49 1.11 -27.18
CA CYS A 20 28.08 2.20 -26.42
C CYS A 20 29.45 2.54 -26.99
N THR A 21 29.62 3.79 -27.40
CA THR A 21 30.83 4.28 -28.09
C THR A 21 31.82 4.91 -27.12
N THR A 22 31.32 5.51 -26.05
CA THR A 22 32.14 6.19 -25.03
C THR A 22 32.11 5.45 -23.69
N GLN A 23 33.13 5.70 -22.87
CA GLN A 23 33.22 5.14 -21.52
C GLN A 23 32.07 5.64 -20.64
N ASP A 24 31.70 6.91 -20.76
CA ASP A 24 30.57 7.52 -20.03
C ASP A 24 29.23 6.86 -20.40
N GLU A 25 29.01 6.53 -21.67
CA GLU A 25 27.80 5.79 -22.10
C GLU A 25 27.74 4.40 -21.49
N LEU A 26 28.87 3.72 -21.40
CA LEU A 26 28.95 2.39 -20.80
C LEU A 26 28.71 2.46 -19.29
N GLU A 27 29.26 3.45 -18.61
CA GLU A 27 29.02 3.68 -17.19
C GLU A 27 27.54 3.97 -16.94
N ASN A 28 26.94 4.90 -17.69
CA ASN A 28 25.50 5.19 -17.64
C ASN A 28 24.61 3.97 -17.93
N LEU A 29 25.04 3.05 -18.79
CA LEU A 29 24.28 1.83 -19.07
C LEU A 29 24.22 0.88 -17.85
N PHE A 30 25.30 0.80 -17.07
CA PHE A 30 25.40 -0.07 -15.89
C PHE A 30 24.98 0.61 -14.59
N LEU A 31 24.91 1.95 -14.57
CA LEU A 31 24.38 2.73 -13.46
C LEU A 31 22.91 2.33 -13.20
N ASN A 32 22.64 2.02 -11.93
CA ASN A 32 21.29 1.70 -11.46
C ASN A 32 20.50 3.00 -11.22
N PRO A 33 19.17 3.01 -11.41
CA PRO A 33 18.37 4.19 -11.17
C PRO A 33 18.39 4.58 -9.68
N GLN A 34 18.22 5.88 -9.42
CA GLN A 34 18.08 6.39 -8.07
C GLN A 34 16.72 5.99 -7.47
N PHE A 35 16.71 5.64 -6.19
CA PHE A 35 15.49 5.31 -5.48
C PHE A 35 14.78 6.60 -5.03
N ARG A 36 13.54 6.81 -5.48
CA ARG A 36 12.74 7.98 -5.11
C ARG A 36 11.99 7.71 -3.79
N LEU A 37 12.60 8.12 -2.69
CA LEU A 37 12.07 7.87 -1.34
C LEU A 37 10.68 8.47 -1.12
N ALA A 38 10.46 9.73 -1.52
CA ALA A 38 9.19 10.43 -1.35
C ALA A 38 8.01 9.72 -2.05
N GLU A 39 8.23 9.24 -3.27
CA GLU A 39 7.23 8.49 -4.04
C GLU A 39 6.90 7.16 -3.35
N ALA A 40 7.92 6.47 -2.84
CA ALA A 40 7.71 5.21 -2.12
C ALA A 40 6.89 5.40 -0.83
N TYR A 41 7.16 6.46 -0.07
CA TYR A 41 6.39 6.81 1.13
C TYR A 41 4.95 7.21 0.79
N ALA A 42 4.74 7.98 -0.29
CA ALA A 42 3.40 8.37 -0.72
C ALA A 42 2.56 7.15 -1.12
N GLU A 43 3.12 6.24 -1.92
CA GLU A 43 2.43 5.01 -2.32
C GLU A 43 2.12 4.10 -1.12
N ALA A 44 3.06 3.93 -0.18
CA ALA A 44 2.85 3.14 1.03
C ALA A 44 1.77 3.73 1.94
N THR A 45 1.81 5.05 2.16
CA THR A 45 0.83 5.78 2.97
C THR A 45 -0.57 5.71 2.36
N CYS A 46 -0.68 5.85 1.03
CA CYS A 46 -1.93 5.70 0.31
C CYS A 46 -2.52 4.27 0.45
N THR A 47 -1.70 3.24 0.24
CA THR A 47 -2.12 1.84 0.37
C THR A 47 -2.64 1.53 1.77
N ALA A 48 -1.90 1.96 2.78
CA ALA A 48 -2.29 1.80 4.18
C ALA A 48 -3.56 2.61 4.51
N GLY A 49 -3.69 3.82 3.95
CA GLY A 49 -4.86 4.68 4.08
C GLY A 49 -6.14 4.03 3.55
N ILE A 50 -6.08 3.45 2.35
CA ILE A 50 -7.21 2.74 1.74
C ILE A 50 -7.63 1.56 2.62
N ALA A 51 -6.66 0.73 3.05
CA ALA A 51 -6.95 -0.39 3.94
C ALA A 51 -7.53 0.06 5.29
N LEU A 52 -7.05 1.19 5.83
CA LEU A 52 -7.52 1.77 7.06
C LEU A 52 -8.95 2.32 6.91
N LEU A 53 -9.26 3.07 5.86
CA LEU A 53 -10.59 3.66 5.68
C LEU A 53 -11.64 2.59 5.39
N HIS A 54 -11.36 1.63 4.52
CA HIS A 54 -12.34 0.61 4.12
C HIS A 54 -12.53 -0.53 5.14
N GLY A 55 -11.68 -0.62 6.16
CA GLY A 55 -11.77 -1.71 7.13
C GLY A 55 -13.10 -1.87 7.89
N PRO A 56 -13.89 -0.83 8.23
CA PRO A 56 -15.19 -1.01 8.88
C PRO A 56 -16.24 -1.63 7.94
N VAL A 57 -16.11 -1.40 6.63
CA VAL A 57 -17.02 -1.93 5.60
C VAL A 57 -16.64 -3.36 5.21
N SER A 58 -15.34 -3.62 5.08
CA SER A 58 -14.81 -4.94 4.68
C SER A 58 -13.52 -5.27 5.43
N PRO A 59 -13.57 -6.19 6.41
CA PRO A 59 -12.38 -6.64 7.12
C PRO A 59 -11.33 -7.30 6.22
N VAL A 60 -11.74 -7.86 5.08
CA VAL A 60 -10.85 -8.52 4.10
C VAL A 60 -9.83 -7.52 3.53
N LEU A 61 -10.23 -6.27 3.31
CA LEU A 61 -9.31 -5.24 2.81
C LEU A 61 -8.17 -4.93 3.79
N GLN A 62 -8.37 -5.10 5.09
CA GLN A 62 -7.31 -4.90 6.07
C GLN A 62 -6.23 -5.96 5.94
N ILE A 63 -6.63 -7.23 5.79
CA ILE A 63 -5.70 -8.35 5.60
C ILE A 63 -4.91 -8.16 4.31
N LEU A 64 -5.60 -7.82 3.21
CA LEU A 64 -4.95 -7.52 1.94
C LEU A 64 -3.98 -6.34 2.04
N GLY A 65 -4.36 -5.28 2.78
CA GLY A 65 -3.48 -4.14 3.05
C GLY A 65 -2.20 -4.53 3.79
N VAL A 66 -2.30 -5.37 4.82
CA VAL A 66 -1.14 -5.89 5.56
C VAL A 66 -0.22 -6.70 4.64
N VAL A 67 -0.78 -7.61 3.85
CA VAL A 67 -0.01 -8.41 2.89
C VAL A 67 0.67 -7.52 1.85
N ALA A 68 -0.04 -6.53 1.31
CA ALA A 68 0.51 -5.59 0.33
C ALA A 68 1.69 -4.77 0.90
N LEU A 69 1.55 -4.26 2.13
CA LEU A 69 2.62 -3.52 2.81
C LEU A 69 3.82 -4.41 3.15
N PHE A 70 3.57 -5.65 3.59
CA PHE A 70 4.64 -6.61 3.86
C PHE A 70 5.44 -6.95 2.59
N LEU A 71 4.74 -7.29 1.50
CA LEU A 71 5.38 -7.53 0.21
C LEU A 71 6.19 -6.31 -0.22
N ARG A 72 5.61 -5.12 -0.10
CA ARG A 72 6.30 -3.88 -0.45
C ARG A 72 7.56 -3.67 0.38
N TYR A 73 7.50 -3.86 1.70
CA TYR A 73 8.66 -3.80 2.57
C TYR A 73 9.77 -4.77 2.11
N THR A 74 9.41 -6.02 1.78
CA THR A 74 10.40 -7.00 1.30
C THR A 74 11.02 -6.60 -0.05
N PHE A 75 10.23 -6.06 -0.97
CA PHE A 75 10.74 -5.59 -2.25
C PHE A 75 11.64 -4.36 -2.10
N ASP A 76 11.22 -3.38 -1.32
CA ASP A 76 12.00 -2.17 -1.07
C ASP A 76 13.32 -2.53 -0.37
N TRP A 77 13.32 -3.49 0.57
CA TRP A 77 14.55 -4.02 1.18
C TRP A 77 15.52 -4.60 0.15
N VAL A 78 15.03 -5.47 -0.75
CA VAL A 78 15.86 -6.06 -1.82
C VAL A 78 16.39 -4.97 -2.76
N VAL A 79 15.54 -3.99 -3.10
CA VAL A 79 15.90 -2.88 -3.98
C VAL A 79 16.95 -1.96 -3.35
N PHE A 80 16.86 -1.68 -2.05
CA PHE A 80 17.87 -0.89 -1.34
C PHE A 80 19.22 -1.59 -1.25
N LEU A 81 19.24 -2.91 -1.07
CA LEU A 81 20.49 -3.65 -0.94
C LEU A 81 21.15 -3.98 -2.29
N ARG A 82 20.36 -4.18 -3.35
CA ARG A 82 20.86 -4.75 -4.62
C ARG A 82 20.51 -3.94 -5.87
N GLY A 83 19.54 -3.04 -5.77
CA GLY A 83 18.92 -2.39 -6.92
C GLY A 83 19.30 -0.93 -7.12
N CYS A 84 19.65 -0.18 -6.07
CA CYS A 84 19.95 1.25 -6.18
C CYS A 84 21.45 1.52 -6.37
N HIS A 85 21.79 2.58 -7.11
CA HIS A 85 23.17 3.03 -7.28
C HIS A 85 23.74 3.65 -6.00
N ARG A 86 22.94 4.46 -5.31
CA ARG A 86 23.29 5.12 -4.05
C ARG A 86 22.07 5.10 -3.13
N PRO A 87 22.24 4.77 -1.83
CA PRO A 87 21.15 4.90 -0.88
C PRO A 87 20.73 6.38 -0.81
N PRO A 88 19.43 6.69 -0.91
CA PRO A 88 18.95 8.06 -0.76
C PRO A 88 19.26 8.56 0.65
N PHE A 89 19.54 9.86 0.78
CA PHE A 89 19.68 10.47 2.09
C PHE A 89 18.34 10.40 2.82
N TYR A 90 18.37 9.84 4.03
CA TYR A 90 17.20 9.78 4.88
C TYR A 90 16.80 11.19 5.30
N ASP A 91 15.57 11.57 5.00
CA ASP A 91 14.97 12.82 5.44
C ASP A 91 13.80 12.52 6.38
N ALA A 92 13.92 12.97 7.62
CA ALA A 92 12.92 12.77 8.65
C ALA A 92 11.63 13.55 8.38
N GLU A 93 11.67 14.62 7.59
CA GLU A 93 10.50 15.44 7.27
C GLU A 93 9.46 14.64 6.47
N ILE A 94 9.89 13.80 5.54
CA ILE A 94 8.98 12.93 4.76
C ILE A 94 8.21 11.99 5.69
N ALA A 95 8.89 11.42 6.69
CA ALA A 95 8.24 10.53 7.66
C ALA A 95 7.23 11.28 8.53
N LYS A 96 7.54 12.52 8.95
CA LYS A 96 6.60 13.37 9.70
C LYS A 96 5.35 13.67 8.88
N HIS A 97 5.49 14.01 7.61
CA HIS A 97 4.34 14.24 6.72
C HIS A 97 3.48 12.99 6.54
N ALA A 98 4.09 11.81 6.40
CA ALA A 98 3.35 10.55 6.32
C ALA A 98 2.56 10.28 7.61
N VAL A 99 3.16 10.47 8.79
CA VAL A 99 2.48 10.31 10.08
C VAL A 99 1.31 11.29 10.21
N PHE A 100 1.48 12.54 9.83
CA PHE A 100 0.41 13.54 9.85
C PHE A 100 -0.77 13.11 8.94
N ALA A 101 -0.49 12.63 7.73
CA ALA A 101 -1.50 12.08 6.84
C ALA A 101 -2.22 10.87 7.47
N PHE A 102 -1.50 9.97 8.15
CA PHE A 102 -2.10 8.86 8.87
C PHE A 102 -3.05 9.30 9.99
N MET A 103 -2.70 10.33 10.75
CA MET A 103 -3.57 10.87 11.80
C MET A 103 -4.89 11.42 11.24
N ILE A 104 -4.84 12.09 10.08
CA ILE A 104 -6.05 12.53 9.36
C ILE A 104 -6.87 11.33 8.88
N MET A 105 -6.24 10.30 8.31
CA MET A 105 -6.96 9.10 7.86
C MET A 105 -7.58 8.34 9.02
N LEU A 106 -6.96 8.35 10.20
CA LEU A 106 -7.51 7.74 11.41
C LEU A 106 -8.78 8.46 11.89
N SER A 107 -8.78 9.80 11.90
CA SER A 107 -9.99 10.56 12.26
C SER A 107 -11.11 10.32 11.26
N MET A 108 -10.81 10.29 9.97
CA MET A 108 -11.77 9.93 8.92
C MET A 108 -12.29 8.49 9.08
N ARG A 109 -11.45 7.53 9.49
CA ARG A 109 -11.90 6.15 9.77
C ARG A 109 -12.94 6.11 10.89
N VAL A 110 -12.74 6.87 11.97
CA VAL A 110 -13.72 6.91 13.07
C VAL A 110 -15.06 7.44 12.58
N LEU A 111 -15.05 8.55 11.84
CA LEU A 111 -16.27 9.11 11.25
C LEU A 111 -16.97 8.14 10.30
N LEU A 112 -16.22 7.48 9.42
CA LEU A 112 -16.75 6.50 8.48
C LEU A 112 -17.32 5.28 9.24
N SER A 113 -16.63 4.81 10.28
CA SER A 113 -17.13 3.71 11.10
C SER A 113 -18.44 4.07 11.80
N ALA A 114 -18.56 5.29 12.34
CA ALA A 114 -19.79 5.76 12.95
C ALA A 114 -20.93 5.80 11.94
N ALA A 115 -20.69 6.30 10.72
CA ALA A 115 -21.69 6.36 9.65
C ALA A 115 -22.14 4.96 9.18
N VAL A 116 -21.20 4.03 9.07
CA VAL A 116 -21.46 2.64 8.68
C VAL A 116 -22.30 1.93 9.74
N PHE A 117 -21.94 2.06 11.02
CA PHE A 117 -22.69 1.42 12.11
C PHE A 117 -23.99 2.14 12.46
N SER A 118 -24.14 3.43 12.15
CA SER A 118 -25.41 4.13 12.35
C SER A 118 -26.50 3.68 11.38
N SER A 119 -26.13 3.09 10.23
CA SER A 119 -27.06 2.65 9.18
C SER A 119 -27.03 1.13 9.04
N GLN A 120 -27.74 0.44 9.93
CA GLN A 120 -27.89 -1.02 9.94
C GLN A 120 -28.53 -1.58 8.64
N SER A 121 -29.11 -0.72 7.80
CA SER A 121 -29.75 -1.09 6.53
C SER A 121 -28.79 -1.62 5.47
N TRP A 122 -27.50 -1.28 5.52
CA TRP A 122 -26.50 -1.72 4.54
C TRP A 122 -25.90 -3.11 4.83
N PHE A 123 -26.03 -3.60 6.05
CA PHE A 123 -25.62 -4.95 6.44
C PHE A 123 -26.83 -5.72 6.99
N PRO A 124 -27.78 -6.11 6.12
CA PRO A 124 -28.92 -6.90 6.55
C PRO A 124 -28.39 -8.22 7.12
N VAL A 125 -28.57 -8.40 8.42
CA VAL A 125 -28.41 -9.72 9.04
C VAL A 125 -29.50 -10.59 8.42
N PHE A 126 -29.12 -11.54 7.56
CA PHE A 126 -30.02 -12.59 7.09
C PHE A 126 -30.40 -13.43 8.31
N ARG A 127 -31.41 -12.97 9.05
CA ARG A 127 -31.98 -13.68 10.18
C ARG A 127 -32.63 -14.94 9.58
N LYS A 128 -32.12 -16.13 9.95
CA LYS A 128 -32.87 -17.36 9.70
C LYS A 128 -34.24 -17.19 10.38
N PRO A 129 -35.36 -17.45 9.70
CA PRO A 129 -36.66 -17.48 10.36
C PRO A 129 -36.58 -18.52 11.50
N GLY A 130 -36.75 -18.08 12.75
CA GLY A 130 -36.72 -18.95 13.94
C GLY A 130 -35.66 -18.66 15.00
N CYS A 131 -34.67 -17.79 14.75
CA CYS A 131 -33.70 -17.37 15.79
C CYS A 131 -33.84 -15.87 16.07
N ALA A 132 -34.47 -15.54 17.20
CA ALA A 132 -34.84 -14.21 17.69
C ALA A 132 -36.01 -13.55 16.95
N GLU A 133 -37.23 -13.87 17.38
CA GLU A 133 -38.34 -12.90 17.28
C GLU A 133 -38.13 -11.84 18.37
N SER A 134 -38.25 -10.55 18.01
CA SER A 134 -38.50 -9.54 19.04
C SER A 134 -39.91 -9.77 19.54
N TRP A 135 -40.11 -9.80 20.85
CA TRP A 135 -41.43 -9.96 21.48
C TRP A 135 -42.38 -8.77 21.22
N ASP A 136 -41.95 -7.76 20.45
CA ASP A 136 -42.73 -6.54 20.20
C ASP A 136 -43.87 -6.71 19.18
N ASN A 137 -43.95 -7.84 18.47
CA ASN A 137 -45.02 -8.12 17.50
C ASN A 137 -45.83 -9.38 17.83
N ILE A 138 -46.07 -9.64 19.12
CA ILE A 138 -47.19 -10.50 19.53
C ILE A 138 -48.36 -9.57 19.89
N THR A 139 -49.03 -9.05 18.87
CA THR A 139 -50.40 -8.56 19.00
C THR A 139 -51.32 -9.66 18.50
N TRP A 140 -51.98 -10.34 19.43
CA TRP A 140 -53.16 -11.13 19.14
C TRP A 140 -54.29 -10.15 18.81
N LEU A 141 -54.95 -10.38 17.66
CA LEU A 141 -55.95 -9.55 16.95
C LEU A 141 -55.38 -8.65 15.85
#